data_AF-B0NAA8-F1
#
_entry.id   AF-B0NAA8-F1
#
_cell.length_a   1.000
_cell.length_b   1.000
_cell.length_c   1.000
_cell.angle_alpha   90.00
_cell.angle_beta   90.00
_cell.angle_gamma   90.00
#
_symmetry.space_group_name_H-M   'P 1'
#
loop_
_entity.id
_entity.type
_entity.pdbx_description
1 polymer ?
#
loop_
_entity_poly.entity_id
_entity_poly.type
_entity_poly.pdbx_seq_one_letter_code
_entity_poly.pdbx_strand_id
1 'polypeptide(L)' 'MNLENEKCVMIIDEALPLGIIANTAAILGITMGMKMPDVAGRDVADKEGNSHIGIIQFPVPILKGDAQLLNTL' A
#
# COMPACT_ATOMS: atom_id res chain seq x y z
N MET A 1 8.27 -9.35 9.62
CA MET A 1 7.75 -9.85 8.35
C MET A 1 8.84 -10.65 7.69
N ASN A 2 8.60 -11.91 7.32
CA ASN A 2 9.48 -12.54 6.35
C ASN A 2 8.98 -12.13 4.96
N LEU A 3 9.59 -11.09 4.38
CA LEU A 3 9.22 -10.50 3.09
C LEU A 3 9.12 -11.53 1.95
N GLU A 4 9.81 -12.66 2.08
CA GLU A 4 9.75 -13.75 1.09
C GLU A 4 8.47 -14.59 1.19
N ASN A 5 7.80 -14.60 2.35
CA ASN A 5 6.65 -15.47 2.63
C ASN A 5 5.35 -14.72 2.95
N GLU A 6 5.40 -13.40 3.04
CA GLU A 6 4.25 -12.56 3.38
C GLU A 6 3.89 -11.64 2.22
N LYS A 7 2.58 -11.42 2.02
CA LYS A 7 2.05 -10.50 1.01
C LYS A 7 1.17 -9.46 1.68
N CYS A 8 1.36 -8.20 1.32
CA CYS A 8 0.42 -7.14 1.68
C CYS A 8 -0.56 -6.92 0.54
N VAL A 9 -1.86 -6.92 0.84
CA VAL A 9 -2.94 -6.69 -0.11
C VAL A 9 -3.97 -5.77 0.56
N MET A 10 -4.46 -4.78 -0.17
CA MET A 10 -5.60 -3.96 0.26
C MET A 10 -6.84 -4.42 -0.48
N ILE A 11 -7.92 -4.73 0.24
CA ILE A 11 -9.22 -5.08 -0.34
C ILE A 11 -10.19 -3.97 0.04
N ILE A 12 -10.73 -3.25 -0.96
CA ILE A 12 -11.56 -2.06 -0.77
C ILE A 12 -12.96 -2.33 -1.35
N ASP A 13 -13.99 -1.79 -0.68
CA ASP A 13 -15.38 -1.89 -1.14
C ASP A 13 -15.55 -1.29 -2.53
N GLU A 14 -16.01 -2.11 -3.47
CA GLU A 14 -16.18 -1.72 -4.87
C GLU A 14 -17.33 -0.73 -5.09
N ALA A 15 -18.27 -0.62 -4.15
CA ALA A 15 -19.39 0.31 -4.24
C ALA A 15 -19.01 1.77 -3.92
N LEU A 16 -17.81 2.00 -3.41
CA LEU A 16 -17.34 3.34 -3.04
C LEU A 16 -16.99 4.19 -4.28
N PRO A 17 -17.21 5.51 -4.24
CA PRO A 17 -16.72 6.40 -5.29
C PRO A 17 -15.19 6.34 -5.43
N LEU A 18 -14.67 6.51 -6.65
CA LEU A 18 -13.24 6.40 -6.95
C LEU A 18 -12.35 7.25 -6.03
N GLY A 19 -12.75 8.49 -5.74
CA GLY A 19 -12.01 9.37 -4.83
C GLY A 19 -11.92 8.81 -3.41
N ILE A 20 -12.96 8.11 -2.95
CA ILE A 20 -12.98 7.45 -1.64
C ILE A 20 -12.08 6.21 -1.67
N ILE A 21 -12.12 5.41 -2.74
CA ILE A 21 -11.22 4.26 -2.91
C ILE A 21 -9.75 4.71 -2.86
N ALA A 22 -9.40 5.76 -3.60
CA ALA A 22 -8.05 6.32 -3.63
C ALA A 22 -7.60 6.82 -2.25
N ASN A 23 -8.48 7.57 -1.55
CA ASN A 23 -8.18 8.06 -0.21
C ASN A 23 -8.02 6.92 0.81
N THR A 24 -8.89 5.90 0.77
CA THR A 24 -8.78 4.72 1.63
C THR A 24 -7.45 4.01 1.42
N ALA A 25 -7.04 3.78 0.17
CA ALA A 25 -5.74 3.18 -0.12
C ALA A 25 -4.56 4.01 0.42
N ALA A 26 -4.62 5.34 0.27
CA ALA A 26 -3.57 6.24 0.77
C ALA A 26 -3.45 6.20 2.30
N ILE A 27 -4.55 6.29 3.04
CA ILE A 27 -4.56 6.27 4.51
C ILE A 27 -4.08 4.92 5.06
N LEU A 28 -4.51 3.81 4.44
CA LEU A 28 -4.03 2.48 4.79
C LEU A 28 -2.51 2.36 4.52
N GLY A 29 -2.04 2.89 3.39
CA GLY A 29 -0.62 2.92 3.04
C GLY A 29 0.23 3.69 4.06
N ILE A 30 -0.24 4.87 4.50
CA ILE A 30 0.44 5.66 5.55
C ILE A 30 0.54 4.86 6.86
N THR A 31 -0.56 4.24 7.28
CA THR A 31 -0.59 3.44 8.52
C THR A 31 0.35 2.24 8.44
N MET A 32 0.38 1.55 7.30
CA MET A 32 1.29 0.43 7.08
C MET A 32 2.76 0.88 7.13
N GLY A 33 3.11 1.98 6.45
CA GLY A 33 4.48 2.52 6.50
C GLY A 33 4.91 2.91 7.91
N MET A 34 4.00 3.45 8.73
CA MET A 34 4.30 3.75 10.14
C MET A 34 4.46 2.49 10.99
N LYS A 35 3.64 1.45 10.77
CA LYS A 35 3.71 0.19 11.53
C LYS A 35 4.89 -0.70 11.11
N MET A 36 5.43 -0.47 9.91
CA MET A 36 6.46 -1.30 9.32
C MET A 36 7.53 -0.41 8.65
N PRO A 37 8.28 0.39 9.42
CA PRO A 37 9.18 1.40 8.85
C PRO A 37 10.24 0.81 7.90
N ASP A 38 10.66 -0.44 8.14
CA ASP A 38 11.70 -1.12 7.35
C ASP A 38 11.23 -1.56 5.94
N VAL A 39 9.95 -1.37 5.58
CA VAL A 39 9.42 -1.76 4.26
C VAL A 39 9.64 -0.70 3.20
N ALA A 40 9.85 0.56 3.61
CA ALA A 40 10.28 1.61 2.71
C ALA A 40 11.76 1.41 2.39
N GLY A 41 12.09 1.35 1.11
CA GLY A 41 13.46 1.23 0.66
C GLY A 41 14.27 2.47 0.98
N ARG A 42 15.57 2.42 0.66
CA ARG A 42 16.43 3.61 0.73
C ARG A 42 16.01 4.67 -0.29
N ASP A 43 16.33 5.92 0.01
CA ASP A 43 16.30 6.99 -0.96
C ASP A 43 17.20 6.67 -2.17
N VAL A 44 16.75 7.11 -3.34
CA VAL A 44 17.44 6.90 -4.61
C VAL A 44 17.70 8.25 -5.29
N ALA A 45 18.83 8.36 -5.98
CA ALA A 45 19.15 9.55 -6.76
C ALA A 45 18.80 9.31 -8.24
N ASP A 46 18.20 10.30 -8.89
CA ASP A 46 18.05 10.28 -10.34
C ASP A 46 19.37 10.66 -11.05
N LYS A 47 19.32 10.73 -12.39
CA LYS A 47 20.51 11.06 -13.20
C LYS A 47 21.03 12.48 -12.99
N GLU A 48 20.19 13.39 -12.50
CA GLU A 48 20.55 14.79 -12.23
C GLU A 48 21.05 14.97 -10.79
N GLY A 49 21.01 13.91 -9.98
CA GLY A 49 21.43 13.92 -8.58
C GLY A 49 20.33 14.35 -7.61
N ASN A 50 19.08 14.49 -8.05
CA ASN A 50 17.98 14.79 -7.14
C ASN A 50 17.62 13.55 -6.32
N SER A 51 17.42 13.73 -5.01
CA SER A 51 17.01 12.66 -4.11
C SER A 51 15.51 12.41 -4.20
N HIS A 52 15.12 11.15 -4.34
CA HIS A 52 13.75 10.67 -4.30
C HIS A 52 13.59 9.78 -3.08
N ILE A 53 12.55 10.08 -2.28
CA ILE A 53 12.27 9.32 -1.06
C ILE A 53 12.05 7.85 -1.37
N GLY A 54 12.56 7.01 -0.48
CA GLY A 54 12.30 5.58 -0.51
C GLY A 54 10.81 5.26 -0.54
N ILE A 55 10.44 4.33 -1.42
CA ILE A 55 9.08 3.77 -1.48
C ILE A 55 9.10 2.30 -1.08
N ILE A 56 7.91 1.71 -0.93
CA ILE A 56 7.77 0.31 -0.55
C ILE A 56 8.52 -0.64 -1.51
N GLN A 57 9.24 -1.62 -0.95
CA GLN A 57 10.10 -2.53 -1.72
C GLN A 57 9.38 -3.74 -2.31
N PHE A 58 8.08 -3.89 -2.05
CA PHE A 58 7.25 -4.98 -2.55
C PHE A 58 5.90 -4.43 -3.05
N PRO A 59 5.23 -5.13 -3.98
CA PRO A 59 3.94 -4.68 -4.49
C PRO A 59 2.86 -4.76 -3.42
N VAL A 60 1.95 -3.78 -3.43
CA VAL A 60 0.72 -3.80 -2.63
C VAL A 60 -0.48 -3.76 -3.58
N PRO A 61 -1.02 -4.91 -3.99
CA PRO A 61 -2.20 -4.95 -4.85
C PRO A 61 -3.40 -4.32 -4.14
N ILE A 62 -4.12 -3.46 -4.87
CA ILE A 62 -5.42 -2.94 -4.45
C ILE A 62 -6.48 -3.74 -5.21
N LEU A 63 -7.20 -4.58 -4.46
CA LEU A 63 -8.29 -5.40 -4.94
C LEU A 63 -9.62 -4.79 -4.53
N LYS A 64 -10.68 -5.29 -5.17
CA LYS A 64 -12.05 -4.90 -4.88
C LYS A 64 -12.81 -6.07 -4.25
N GLY A 65 -13.72 -5.76 -3.34
CA GLY A 65 -14.64 -6.71 -2.73
C GLY A 65 -16.02 -6.11 -2.52
N ASP A 66 -17.05 -6.93 -2.54
CA ASP A 66 -18.38 -6.48 -2.11
C ASP A 66 -18.48 -6.52 -0.57
N ALA A 67 -19.57 -5.95 -0.05
CA ALA A 67 -19.80 -5.91 1.40
C ALA A 67 -19.87 -7.32 2.03
N GLN A 68 -20.32 -8.34 1.30
CA GLN A 68 -20.38 -9.70 1.82
C GLN A 68 -18.97 -10.28 1.99
N LEU A 69 -18.12 -10.18 0.98
CA LEU A 69 -16.73 -10.63 1.02
C LEU A 69 -15.96 -9.92 2.14
N LEU A 70 -16.09 -8.58 2.23
CA LEU A 70 -15.36 -7.80 3.23
C LEU A 70 -15.72 -8.18 4.68
N ASN A 71 -16.97 -8.60 4.94
CA ASN A 71 -17.39 -9.08 6.26
C ASN A 71 -16.87 -10.49 6.60
N THR A 72 -16.26 -11.20 5.64
CA THR A 72 -15.70 -12.55 5.85
C THR A 72 -14.18 -12.59 5.98
N LEU A 73 -13.52 -11.46 5.78
CA LEU A 73 -12.06 -11.28 5.96
C LEU A 73 -11.73 -10.94 7.41
#